data_AF-A0A0N4W7C9-F1
#
_entry.id   AF-A0A0N4W7C9-F1
#
_cell.length_a   1.000
_cell.length_b   1.000
_cell.length_c   1.000
_cell.angle_alpha   90.00
_cell.angle_beta   90.00
_cell.angle_gamma   90.00
#
_symmetry.space_group_name_H-M   'P 1'
#
loop_
_entity.id
_entity.type
_entity.pdbx_description
1 polymer ?
#
loop_
_entity_poly.entity_id
_entity_poly.type
_entity_poly.pdbx_seq_one_letter_code
_entity_poly.pdbx_strand_id
1 'polypeptide(L)'
;MLVSICDYDELVVGKVNHFKFVDVVVCNLYPFRATIANPSCTLEEAIENIDIGGVTLLRAAAKNHARVTVLCDPKDYERILKQAGFCLCCEVCS
;
A
#
# COMPACT_ATOMS: atom_id res chain seq x y z
N MET A 1 6.84 6.96 3.05
CA MET A 1 6.26 5.65 3.42
C MET A 1 5.00 5.89 4.23
N LEU A 2 3.82 5.78 3.60
CA LEU A 2 2.53 5.77 4.29
C LEU A 2 2.01 4.34 4.19
N VAL A 3 2.25 3.54 5.23
CA VAL A 3 1.56 2.27 5.40
C VAL A 3 0.25 2.61 6.09
N SER A 4 -0.81 2.82 5.31
CA SER A 4 -2.15 2.97 5.88
C SER A 4 -2.71 1.58 6.15
N ILE A 5 -2.60 1.14 7.40
CA ILE A 5 -3.41 0.05 7.95
C ILE A 5 -4.73 0.72 8.31
N CYS A 6 -5.72 0.67 7.41
CA CYS A 6 -7.09 1.03 7.79
C CYS A 6 -7.65 -0.09 8.66
N ASP A 7 -7.50 0.07 9.98
CA ASP A 7 -8.36 -0.58 10.97
C ASP A 7 -9.77 0.03 10.81
N TYR A 8 -10.70 -0.73 10.25
CA TYR A 8 -12.14 -0.47 10.40
C TYR A 8 -12.69 -1.49 11.41
N ASP A 9 -13.25 -0.98 12.50
CA ASP A 9 -13.51 -1.69 13.74
C ASP A 9 -14.35 -2.98 13.66
N GLU A 10 -13.94 -3.93 14.52
CA GLU A 10 -14.65 -5.05 15.17
C GLU A 10 -15.55 -6.05 14.45
N LEU A 11 -15.77 -6.02 13.13
CA LEU A 11 -16.75 -6.94 12.52
C LEU A 11 -16.22 -8.12 11.68
N VAL A 12 -14.91 -8.23 11.41
CA VAL A 12 -14.33 -9.38 10.67
C VAL A 12 -12.93 -9.76 11.20
N VAL A 13 -12.80 -10.04 12.50
CA VAL A 13 -11.49 -10.39 13.08
C VAL A 13 -11.34 -11.90 13.24
N GLY A 14 -10.73 -12.57 12.26
CA GLY A 14 -10.05 -13.83 12.57
C GLY A 14 -8.72 -13.53 13.27
N LYS A 15 -8.48 -14.16 14.42
CA LYS A 15 -7.28 -13.96 15.23
C LYS A 15 -6.32 -15.12 15.03
N VAL A 16 -5.06 -14.81 14.76
CA VAL A 16 -3.94 -15.73 14.96
C VAL A 16 -2.94 -15.00 15.85
N ASN A 17 -2.65 -15.54 17.03
CA ASN A 17 -1.59 -15.07 17.93
C ASN A 17 -1.59 -13.54 18.17
N HIS A 18 -2.76 -12.97 18.53
CA HIS A 18 -2.94 -11.55 18.89
C HIS A 18 -2.79 -10.50 17.76
N PHE A 19 -2.69 -10.91 16.50
CA PHE A 19 -2.67 -9.98 15.36
C PHE A 19 -4.02 -9.89 14.64
N LYS A 20 -4.37 -8.68 14.20
CA LYS A 20 -5.52 -8.43 13.31
C LYS A 20 -5.14 -8.71 11.87
N PHE A 21 -6.15 -9.03 11.06
CA PHE A 21 -5.96 -9.13 9.62
C PHE A 21 -5.84 -7.76 8.97
N VAL A 22 -5.02 -7.68 7.91
CA VAL A 22 -4.89 -6.51 7.04
C VAL A 22 -5.74 -6.75 5.80
N ASP A 23 -6.65 -5.84 5.48
CA ASP A 23 -7.56 -5.96 4.32
C ASP A 23 -7.14 -5.10 3.12
N VAL A 24 -6.44 -4.00 3.38
CA VAL A 24 -5.90 -3.12 2.34
C VAL A 24 -4.43 -2.84 2.60
N VAL A 25 -3.60 -2.95 1.56
CA VAL A 25 -2.20 -2.54 1.57
C VAL A 25 -1.99 -1.48 0.51
N VAL A 26 -1.66 -0.26 0.95
CA VAL A 26 -1.26 0.83 0.06
C VAL A 26 0.24 1.03 0.21
N CYS A 27 1.00 0.80 -0.86
CA CYS A 27 2.46 0.91 -0.81
C CYS A 27 3.03 1.32 -2.17
N ASN A 28 3.81 2.40 -2.18
CA ASN A 28 4.57 2.85 -3.35
C ASN A 28 6.06 2.74 -3.04
N LEU A 29 6.83 2.26 -4.01
CA LEU A 29 8.28 2.09 -3.87
C LEU A 29 9.01 3.42 -4.11
N TYR A 30 10.20 3.56 -3.55
CA TYR A 30 11.12 4.60 -3.98
C TYR A 30 11.41 4.49 -5.47
N PRO A 31 11.51 5.61 -6.20
CA PRO A 31 11.70 5.61 -7.65
C PRO A 31 13.15 5.27 -8.02
N PHE A 32 13.60 4.06 -7.70
CA PHE A 32 14.99 3.61 -7.87
C PHE A 32 15.52 3.85 -9.29
N ARG A 33 14.68 3.61 -10.31
CA ARG A 33 15.03 3.89 -11.71
C ARG A 33 15.37 5.37 -11.95
N ALA A 34 14.63 6.28 -11.33
CA ALA A 34 14.90 7.72 -11.45
C ALA A 34 16.17 8.10 -10.67
N THR A 35 16.39 7.49 -9.49
CA THR A 35 17.62 7.68 -8.70
C THR A 35 18.86 7.34 -9.52
N ILE A 36 18.95 6.13 -10.09
CA ILE A 36 20.13 5.70 -10.86
C ILE A 36 20.26 6.37 -12.24
N ALA A 37 19.19 6.99 -12.74
CA ALA A 37 19.22 7.75 -13.99
C ALA A 37 19.87 9.13 -13.81
N ASN A 38 20.03 9.62 -12.57
CA ASN A 38 20.77 10.84 -12.28
C ASN A 38 22.27 10.60 -12.53
N PRO A 39 22.93 11.36 -13.42
CA PRO A 39 24.36 11.22 -13.69
C PRO A 39 25.26 11.46 -12.48
N SER A 40 24.76 12.18 -11.48
CA SER A 40 25.47 12.45 -10.22
C SER A 40 25.23 11.40 -9.13
N CYS A 41 24.39 10.38 -9.40
CA CYS A 41 24.07 9.34 -8.43
C CYS A 41 25.33 8.53 -8.07
N THR A 42 25.63 8.45 -6.78
CA THR A 42 26.70 7.55 -6.29
C THR A 42 26.18 6.13 -6.11
N LEU A 43 27.11 5.18 -5.95
CA LEU A 43 26.74 3.80 -5.61
C LEU A 43 26.07 3.73 -4.24
N GLU A 44 26.56 4.49 -3.27
CA GLU A 44 26.01 4.58 -1.92
C GLU A 44 24.57 5.10 -1.96
N GLU A 45 24.32 6.17 -2.72
CA GLU A 45 22.96 6.71 -2.91
C GLU A 45 22.03 5.69 -3.57
N ALA A 46 22.53 4.93 -4.55
CA ALA A 46 21.75 3.86 -5.15
C ALA A 46 21.40 2.77 -4.10
N ILE A 47 22.37 2.30 -3.33
CA ILE A 47 22.16 1.25 -2.31
C ILE A 47 21.10 1.67 -1.29
N GLU A 48 21.16 2.90 -0.78
CA GLU A 48 20.18 3.41 0.19
C GLU A 48 18.75 3.53 -0.36
N ASN A 49 18.61 3.61 -1.69
CA ASN A 49 17.30 3.66 -2.36
C ASN A 49 16.72 2.26 -2.69
N ILE A 50 17.40 1.17 -2.31
CA ILE A 50 16.87 -0.19 -2.50
C ILE A 50 15.78 -0.47 -1.46
N ASP A 51 14.54 -0.54 -1.92
CA ASP A 51 13.38 -0.78 -1.06
C ASP A 51 13.08 -2.28 -0.88
N ILE A 52 13.50 -2.84 0.26
CA ILE A 52 13.22 -4.23 0.63
C ILE A 52 11.83 -4.38 1.24
N GLY A 53 11.42 -3.42 2.07
CA GLY A 53 10.18 -3.47 2.84
C GLY A 53 8.95 -3.34 1.95
N GLY A 54 8.94 -2.33 1.07
CA GLY A 54 7.84 -2.09 0.13
C GLY A 54 7.62 -3.25 -0.83
N VAL A 55 8.69 -3.82 -1.38
CA VAL A 55 8.60 -5.01 -2.26
C VAL A 55 8.05 -6.21 -1.49
N THR A 56 8.49 -6.42 -0.25
CA THR A 56 8.00 -7.52 0.59
C THR A 56 6.50 -7.38 0.86
N LEU A 57 6.05 -6.18 1.25
CA LEU A 57 4.63 -5.89 1.50
C LEU A 57 3.77 -6.08 0.26
N LEU A 58 4.19 -5.51 -0.88
CA LEU A 58 3.46 -5.63 -2.15
C LEU A 58 3.33 -7.09 -2.58
N ARG A 59 4.42 -7.87 -2.48
CA ARG A 59 4.40 -9.29 -2.86
C ARG A 59 3.52 -10.12 -1.92
N ALA A 60 3.59 -9.88 -0.61
CA ALA A 60 2.77 -10.60 0.36
C ALA A 60 1.27 -10.30 0.16
N ALA A 61 0.92 -9.02 -0.03
CA ALA A 61 -0.46 -8.59 -0.26
C ALA A 61 -1.01 -9.13 -1.59
N ALA A 62 -0.27 -8.99 -2.69
CA ALA A 62 -0.67 -9.49 -4.01
C ALA A 62 -0.84 -11.02 -4.03
N LYS A 63 0.02 -11.77 -3.32
CA LYS A 63 -0.14 -13.21 -3.17
C LYS A 63 -1.46 -13.56 -2.46
N ASN A 64 -1.90 -12.73 -1.52
CA ASN A 64 -3.11 -12.92 -0.73
C ASN A 64 -4.33 -12.14 -1.28
N HIS A 65 -4.38 -11.88 -2.59
CA HIS A 65 -5.43 -11.09 -3.27
C HIS A 65 -6.86 -11.60 -3.09
N ALA A 66 -7.05 -12.88 -2.70
CA ALA A 66 -8.37 -13.41 -2.38
C ALA A 66 -9.02 -12.71 -1.17
N ARG A 67 -8.21 -12.10 -0.29
CA ARG A 67 -8.67 -11.35 0.89
C ARG A 67 -8.16 -9.92 0.94
N VAL A 68 -6.96 -9.65 0.41
CA VAL A 68 -6.26 -8.36 0.56
C VAL A 68 -6.31 -7.56 -0.74
N THR A 69 -6.79 -6.32 -0.66
CA THR A 69 -6.67 -5.35 -1.76
C THR A 69 -5.31 -4.67 -1.68
N VAL A 70 -4.54 -4.67 -2.76
CA VAL A 70 -3.22 -4.01 -2.83
C VAL A 70 -3.24 -2.88 -3.84
N LEU A 71 -2.70 -1.72 -3.45
CA LEU A 71 -2.60 -0.52 -4.28
C LEU A 71 -1.16 -0.01 -4.32
N CYS A 72 -0.61 0.13 -5.52
CA CYS A 72 0.74 0.63 -5.75
C CYS A 72 0.82 1.82 -6.73
N ASP A 73 -0.33 2.25 -7.28
CA ASP A 73 -0.45 3.46 -8.10
C ASP A 73 -1.53 4.37 -7.50
N PRO A 74 -1.21 5.64 -7.17
CA PRO A 74 -2.20 6.61 -6.69
C PRO A 74 -3.39 6.82 -7.64
N LYS A 75 -3.24 6.56 -8.94
CA LYS A 75 -4.33 6.67 -9.92
C LYS A 75 -5.47 5.70 -9.66
N ASP A 76 -5.21 4.60 -8.95
CA ASP A 76 -6.23 3.61 -8.63
C ASP A 76 -7.11 4.00 -7.44
N TYR A 77 -6.72 5.00 -6.64
CA TYR A 77 -7.37 5.30 -5.37
C TYR A 77 -8.82 5.74 -5.58
N GLU A 78 -9.08 6.64 -6.52
CA GLU A 78 -10.43 7.13 -6.80
C GLU A 78 -11.35 5.99 -7.26
N ARG A 79 -10.85 5.11 -8.13
CA ARG A 79 -11.61 3.94 -8.61
C ARG A 79 -11.98 3.01 -7.46
N ILE A 80 -11.03 2.74 -6.56
CA ILE A 80 -11.21 1.79 -5.47
C ILE A 80 -12.11 2.36 -4.37
N LEU A 81 -11.96 3.65 -4.05
CA LEU A 81 -12.85 4.33 -3.11
C LEU A 81 -14.30 4.28 -3.62
N LYS A 82 -14.53 4.56 -4.92
CA LYS A 82 -15.86 4.40 -5.54
C LYS A 82 -16.39 2.97 -5.45
N GLN A 83 -15.55 1.97 -5.71
CA GLN A 83 -15.96 0.55 -5.63
C GLN A 83 -16.28 0.11 -4.20
N ALA A 84 -15.56 0.63 -3.21
CA ALA A 84 -15.78 0.35 -1.80
C ALA A 84 -16.94 1.15 -1.18
N GLY A 85 -17.63 1.99 -1.97
CA GLY A 85 -18.75 2.81 -1.50
C GLY A 85 -18.34 4.10 -0.79
N PHE A 86 -17.06 4.47 -0.83
CA PHE A 86 -16.56 5.74 -0.29
C PHE A 86 -16.69 6.84 -1.34
N CYS A 87 -17.57 7.81 -1.06
CA CYS A 87 -17.69 9.03 -1.85
C CYS A 87 -16.64 10.05 -1.39
N LEU A 88 -15.68 10.40 -2.27
CA LEU A 88 -14.69 11.46 -2.01
C LEU A 88 -15.30 12.88 -1.92
N CYS A 89 -16.59 13.03 -2.26
CA CYS A 89 -17.26 14.33 -2.38
C CYS A 89 -18.25 14.65 -1.25
N CYS A 90 -18.31 13.92 -0.13
CA CYS A 90 -19.34 14.18 0.87
C CYS A 90 -18.92 13.96 2.32
N GLU A 91 -19.06 15.01 3.13
CA GLU A 91 -19.25 14.91 4.59
C GLU A 91 -20.56 14.20 4.96
N VAL A 92 -21.45 13.89 4.01
CA VAL A 92 -22.73 13.22 4.30
C VAL A 92 -23.16 12.38 3.09
N CYS A 93 -23.09 11.06 3.18
CA CYS A 93 -23.96 10.19 2.39
C CYS A 93 -24.78 9.34 3.36
N SER A 94 -26.08 9.63 3.35
CA SER A 94 -27.19 9.01 4.09
C SER A 94 -27.31 7.51 3.88
#